data_AF-A0A2J4PW23-F1
#
_entry.id   AF-A0A2J4PW23-F1
#
_cell.length_a   1.000
_cell.length_b   1.000
_cell.length_c   1.000
_cell.angle_alpha   90.00
_cell.angle_beta   90.00
_cell.angle_gamma   90.00
#
_symmetry.space_group_name_H-M   'P 1'
#
loop_
_entity.id
_entity.type
_entity.pdbx_description
1 polymer ?
#
loop_
_entity_poly.entity_id
_entity_poly.type
_entity_poly.pdbx_seq_one_letter_code
_entity_poly.pdbx_strand_id
1 'polypeptide(L)'
;MGDLPVRTFEECCIRWLREKDHKRSLDDDKTKIEFWLQHFSGRDVSKITVEEIHEAVNGMINRKHLQVWESKRDAALRKGKPVPEYKPRQVSQATKAQHLSFIRSLLRAAANDWGWIKTAPVIKTRKPISKR
;
A
#
# COMPACT_ATOMS: atom_id res chain seq x y z
N MET A 1 23.98 -11.40 -23.94
CA MET A 1 22.81 -11.20 -23.04
C MET A 1 22.82 -9.75 -22.62
N GLY A 2 21.87 -8.95 -23.08
CA GLY A 2 21.79 -7.53 -22.71
C GLY A 2 21.15 -7.37 -21.34
N ASP A 3 21.70 -6.51 -20.50
CA ASP A 3 21.07 -6.16 -19.22
C ASP A 3 19.73 -5.46 -19.46
N LEU A 4 18.76 -5.76 -18.61
CA LEU A 4 17.46 -5.10 -18.65
C LEU A 4 17.63 -3.61 -18.32
N PRO A 5 16.92 -2.71 -19.02
CA PRO A 5 16.96 -1.29 -18.70
C PRO A 5 16.41 -1.08 -17.28
N VAL A 6 17.07 -0.22 -16.51
CA VAL A 6 16.59 0.18 -15.17
C VAL A 6 15.22 0.83 -15.31
N ARG A 7 14.27 0.41 -14.48
CA ARG A 7 12.91 0.95 -14.42
C ARG A 7 12.59 1.39 -13.01
N THR A 8 11.94 2.53 -12.90
CA THR A 8 11.49 3.09 -11.63
C THR A 8 10.18 2.46 -11.18
N PHE A 9 9.93 2.51 -9.87
CA PHE A 9 8.65 2.09 -9.32
C PHE A 9 7.46 2.88 -9.89
N GLU A 10 7.64 4.17 -10.16
CA GLU A 10 6.63 5.04 -10.77
C GLU A 10 6.23 4.58 -12.18
N GLU A 11 7.20 4.18 -13.00
CA GLU A 11 6.92 3.59 -14.31
C GLU A 11 6.06 2.33 -14.19
N CYS A 12 6.32 1.48 -13.17
CA CYS A 12 5.48 0.31 -12.91
C CYS A 12 4.06 0.71 -12.53
N CYS A 13 3.89 1.71 -11.66
CA CYS A 13 2.58 2.21 -11.27
C CYS A 13 1.81 2.79 -12.46
N ILE A 14 2.46 3.61 -13.30
CA ILE A 14 1.83 4.20 -14.49
C ILE A 14 1.36 3.11 -15.45
N ARG A 15 2.20 2.10 -15.71
CA ARG A 15 1.83 0.99 -16.58
C ARG A 15 0.69 0.16 -16.00
N TRP A 16 0.74 -0.15 -14.70
CA TRP A 16 -0.35 -0.85 -14.00
C TRP A 16 -1.68 -0.12 -14.17
N LEU A 17 -1.69 1.19 -13.94
CA LEU A 17 -2.90 2.01 -14.06
C LEU A 17 -3.47 1.98 -15.48
N ARG A 18 -2.62 2.09 -16.51
CA ARG A 18 -3.05 2.00 -17.92
C ARG A 18 -3.64 0.63 -18.25
N GLU A 19 -3.03 -0.45 -17.78
CA GLU A 19 -3.52 -1.81 -18.06
C GLU A 19 -4.82 -2.15 -17.30
N LYS A 20 -5.01 -1.58 -16.11
CA LYS A 20 -6.17 -1.87 -15.25
C LYS A 20 -7.27 -0.79 -15.33
N ASP A 21 -7.18 0.16 -16.26
CA ASP A 21 -8.10 1.29 -16.38
C ASP A 21 -9.58 0.88 -16.44
N HIS A 22 -9.88 -0.22 -17.12
CA HIS A 22 -11.22 -0.79 -17.25
C HIS A 22 -11.79 -1.43 -15.97
N LYS A 23 -10.99 -1.59 -14.90
CA LYS A 23 -11.41 -2.30 -13.69
C LYS A 23 -11.99 -1.34 -12.67
N ARG A 24 -13.17 -1.68 -12.13
CA ARG A 24 -13.79 -0.95 -11.02
C ARG A 24 -12.91 -0.90 -9.75
N SER A 25 -12.05 -1.90 -9.54
CA SER A 25 -11.12 -1.96 -8.41
C SER A 25 -9.89 -1.04 -8.56
N LEU A 26 -9.79 -0.27 -9.63
CA LEU A 26 -8.64 0.62 -9.87
C LEU A 26 -8.53 1.72 -8.82
N ASP A 27 -9.64 2.21 -8.28
CA ASP A 27 -9.64 3.26 -7.25
C ASP A 27 -8.95 2.80 -5.95
N ASP A 28 -9.22 1.55 -5.57
CA ASP A 28 -8.55 0.87 -4.47
C ASP A 28 -7.04 0.70 -4.74
N ASP A 29 -6.65 0.42 -5.99
CA ASP A 29 -5.26 0.30 -6.39
C ASP A 29 -4.54 1.66 -6.36
N LYS A 30 -5.19 2.75 -6.81
CA LYS A 30 -4.65 4.12 -6.73
C LYS A 30 -4.28 4.50 -5.29
N THR A 31 -5.18 4.22 -4.34
CA THR A 31 -4.91 4.46 -2.91
C THR A 31 -3.66 3.69 -2.43
N LYS A 32 -3.46 2.46 -2.89
CA LYS A 32 -2.28 1.65 -2.52
C LYS A 32 -1.02 2.16 -3.23
N ILE A 33 -1.13 2.61 -4.48
CA ILE A 33 -0.03 3.24 -5.22
C ILE A 33 0.45 4.49 -4.49
N GLU A 34 -0.46 5.38 -4.07
CA GLU A 34 -0.11 6.58 -3.30
C GLU A 34 0.65 6.25 -2.01
N PHE A 35 0.26 5.17 -1.31
CA PHE A 35 0.99 4.67 -0.16
C PHE A 35 2.41 4.22 -0.55
N TRP A 36 2.55 3.37 -1.56
CA TRP A 36 3.86 2.83 -1.96
C TRP A 36 4.79 3.87 -2.59
N LEU A 37 4.24 4.90 -3.25
CA LEU A 37 5.02 6.02 -3.77
C LEU A 37 5.71 6.83 -2.67
N GLN A 38 5.11 6.93 -1.47
CA GLN A 38 5.76 7.56 -0.30
C GLN A 38 7.03 6.81 0.14
N HIS A 39 7.18 5.53 -0.23
CA HIS A 39 8.31 4.69 0.15
C HIS A 39 9.29 4.42 -1.00
N PHE A 40 8.80 4.32 -2.25
CA PHE A 40 9.59 3.82 -3.38
C PHE A 40 9.60 4.73 -4.61
N SER A 41 9.08 5.97 -4.55
CA SER A 41 9.22 6.94 -5.66
C SER A 41 10.70 7.12 -6.05
N GLY A 42 10.97 7.20 -7.36
CA GLY A 42 12.32 7.30 -7.93
C GLY A 42 13.23 6.06 -7.76
N ARG A 43 12.81 5.03 -7.00
CA ARG A 43 13.63 3.84 -6.77
C ARG A 43 13.57 2.89 -7.97
N ASP A 44 14.70 2.23 -8.23
CA ASP A 44 14.76 1.07 -9.12
C ASP A 44 13.90 -0.06 -8.56
N VAL A 45 12.90 -0.48 -9.33
CA VAL A 45 11.94 -1.52 -8.93
C VAL A 45 12.63 -2.87 -8.68
N SER A 46 13.76 -3.15 -9.33
CA SER A 46 14.54 -4.38 -9.15
C SER A 46 15.27 -4.43 -7.81
N LYS A 47 15.41 -3.29 -7.12
CA LYS A 47 16.11 -3.15 -5.84
C LYS A 47 15.17 -3.13 -4.63
N ILE A 48 13.86 -3.22 -4.84
CA ILE A 48 12.88 -3.25 -3.75
C ILE A 48 12.92 -4.63 -3.09
N THR A 49 13.19 -4.64 -1.78
CA THR A 49 13.32 -5.87 -0.98
C THR A 49 12.04 -6.24 -0.24
N VAL A 50 11.94 -7.50 0.20
CA VAL A 50 10.79 -7.99 0.98
C VAL A 50 10.76 -7.33 2.36
N GLU A 51 11.93 -7.07 2.92
CA GLU A 51 12.15 -6.43 4.21
C GLU A 51 11.60 -4.99 4.20
N GLU A 52 11.99 -4.17 3.21
CA GLU A 52 11.49 -2.80 3.04
C GLU A 52 9.95 -2.77 2.88
N ILE A 53 9.40 -3.72 2.12
CA ILE A 53 7.95 -3.86 1.92
C ILE A 53 7.24 -4.14 3.25
N HIS A 54 7.79 -5.05 4.07
CA HIS A 54 7.20 -5.38 5.37
C HIS A 54 7.36 -4.24 6.39
N GLU A 55 8.48 -3.53 6.37
CA GLU A 55 8.73 -2.37 7.23
C GLU A 55 7.70 -1.25 6.95
N ALA A 56 7.51 -0.89 5.68
CA ALA A 56 6.53 0.11 5.27
C ALA A 56 5.12 -0.22 5.78
N VAL A 57 4.67 -1.47 5.59
CA VAL A 57 3.33 -1.91 6.02
C VAL A 57 3.21 -2.00 7.55
N ASN A 58 4.28 -2.32 8.25
CA ASN A 58 4.30 -2.37 9.71
C ASN A 58 4.21 -0.97 10.35
N GLY A 59 4.81 0.04 9.71
CA GLY A 59 4.73 1.45 10.11
C GLY A 59 3.40 2.14 9.78
N MET A 60 2.48 1.49 9.07
CA MET A 60 1.24 2.11 8.62
C MET A 60 0.26 2.42 9.78
N ILE A 61 -0.04 3.71 9.96
CA ILE A 61 -0.96 4.23 10.97
C ILE A 61 -2.35 4.47 10.34
N ASN A 62 -3.41 4.15 11.09
CA ASN A 62 -4.77 4.39 10.64
C ASN A 62 -5.12 5.89 10.73
N ARG A 63 -4.89 6.65 9.64
CA ARG A 63 -5.21 8.09 9.55
C ARG A 63 -6.70 8.37 9.81
N LYS A 64 -7.59 7.48 9.39
CA LYS A 64 -9.05 7.60 9.63
C LYS A 64 -9.39 7.55 11.12
N HIS A 65 -8.59 6.86 11.93
CA HIS A 65 -8.76 6.84 13.38
C HIS A 65 -8.55 8.24 14.01
N LEU A 66 -7.59 9.01 13.50
CA LEU A 66 -7.35 10.39 13.95
C LEU A 66 -8.55 11.29 13.59
N GLN A 67 -9.00 11.26 12.34
CA GLN A 67 -10.14 12.08 11.89
C GLN A 67 -11.43 11.79 12.69
N VAL A 68 -11.70 10.49 12.96
CA VAL A 68 -12.84 10.09 13.80
C VAL A 68 -12.67 10.57 15.23
N TRP A 69 -11.44 10.56 15.77
CA TRP A 69 -11.17 11.09 17.10
C TRP A 69 -11.33 12.61 17.16
N GLU A 70 -10.85 13.36 16.16
CA GLU A 70 -11.04 14.81 16.04
C GLU A 70 -12.52 15.18 16.01
N SER A 71 -13.32 14.45 15.22
CA SER A 71 -14.77 14.62 15.18
C SER A 71 -15.42 14.39 16.57
N LYS A 72 -14.93 13.40 17.33
CA LYS A 72 -15.40 13.12 18.69
C LYS A 72 -14.98 14.19 19.69
N ARG A 73 -13.74 14.70 19.58
CA ARG A 73 -13.23 15.83 20.37
C ARG A 73 -14.13 17.04 20.17
N ASP A 74 -14.38 17.43 18.93
CA ASP A 74 -15.16 18.63 18.62
C ASP A 74 -16.62 18.49 19.09
N ALA A 75 -17.18 17.28 19.03
CA ALA A 75 -18.49 16.98 19.59
C ALA A 75 -18.51 17.02 21.14
N ALA A 76 -17.42 16.61 21.81
CA ALA A 76 -17.30 16.68 23.27
C ALA A 76 -17.18 18.13 23.74
N LEU A 77 -16.37 18.95 23.06
CA LEU A 77 -16.21 20.38 23.33
C LEU A 77 -17.55 21.11 23.23
N ARG A 78 -18.34 20.87 22.16
CA ARG A 78 -19.68 21.45 22.01
C ARG A 78 -20.66 21.05 23.11
N LYS A 79 -20.44 19.93 23.78
CA LYS A 79 -21.31 19.40 24.85
C LYS A 79 -20.78 19.69 26.25
N GLY A 80 -19.68 20.43 26.39
CA GLY A 80 -19.01 20.68 27.68
C GLY A 80 -18.49 19.41 28.36
N LYS A 81 -18.23 18.34 27.59
CA LYS A 81 -17.75 17.05 28.10
C LYS A 81 -16.22 16.98 28.00
N PRO A 82 -15.56 16.21 28.87
CA PRO A 82 -14.11 16.01 28.77
C PRO A 82 -13.75 15.38 27.43
N VAL A 83 -12.67 15.87 26.82
CA VAL A 83 -12.14 15.37 25.56
C VAL A 83 -11.48 14.00 25.80
N PRO A 84 -11.81 12.97 25.01
CA PRO A 84 -11.16 11.66 25.13
C PRO A 84 -9.69 11.74 24.72
N GLU A 85 -8.81 11.04 25.40
CA GLU A 85 -7.39 10.92 25.04
C GLU A 85 -7.22 10.27 23.64
N TYR A 86 -6.36 10.83 22.79
CA TYR A 86 -6.02 10.21 21.51
C TYR A 86 -4.95 9.13 21.69
N LYS A 87 -5.26 7.91 21.26
CA LYS A 87 -4.28 6.82 21.17
C LYS A 87 -4.12 6.40 19.71
N PRO A 88 -2.94 6.58 19.09
CA PRO A 88 -2.67 6.11 17.75
C PRO A 88 -2.98 4.62 17.62
N ARG A 89 -3.60 4.24 16.50
CA ARG A 89 -3.87 2.83 16.18
C ARG A 89 -3.21 2.48 14.87
N GLN A 90 -2.53 1.34 14.86
CA GLN A 90 -2.07 0.74 13.62
C GLN A 90 -3.28 0.34 12.76
N VAL A 91 -3.06 0.26 11.45
CA VAL A 91 -4.05 -0.33 10.56
C VAL A 91 -4.29 -1.81 10.89
N SER A 92 -5.47 -2.32 10.52
CA SER A 92 -5.81 -3.72 10.74
C SER A 92 -4.88 -4.66 9.98
N GLN A 93 -4.71 -5.90 10.47
CA GLN A 93 -3.95 -6.93 9.75
C GLN A 93 -4.53 -7.23 8.35
N ALA A 94 -5.85 -7.09 8.18
CA ALA A 94 -6.49 -7.24 6.88
C ALA A 94 -6.07 -6.12 5.91
N THR A 95 -6.01 -4.88 6.37
CA THR A 95 -5.54 -3.73 5.58
C THR A 95 -4.08 -3.92 5.17
N LYS A 96 -3.22 -4.37 6.09
CA LYS A 96 -1.82 -4.73 5.80
C LYS A 96 -1.74 -5.80 4.71
N ALA A 97 -2.54 -6.86 4.82
CA ALA A 97 -2.58 -7.94 3.84
C ALA A 97 -3.04 -7.46 2.44
N GLN A 98 -3.98 -6.52 2.35
CA GLN A 98 -4.41 -5.94 1.08
C GLN A 98 -3.28 -5.16 0.39
N HIS A 99 -2.49 -4.38 1.13
CA HIS A 99 -1.35 -3.64 0.58
C HIS A 99 -0.25 -4.60 0.09
N LEU A 100 0.07 -5.62 0.89
CA LEU A 100 1.01 -6.67 0.51
C LEU A 100 0.54 -7.47 -0.72
N SER A 101 -0.77 -7.72 -0.84
CA SER A 101 -1.33 -8.41 -2.00
C SER A 101 -1.24 -7.57 -3.27
N PHE A 102 -1.44 -6.26 -3.16
CA PHE A 102 -1.29 -5.33 -4.28
C PHE A 102 0.15 -5.27 -4.77
N ILE A 103 1.11 -4.96 -3.88
CA ILE A 103 2.52 -4.80 -4.26
C ILE A 103 3.09 -6.10 -4.83
N ARG A 104 2.66 -7.26 -4.31
CA ARG A 104 2.99 -8.56 -4.91
C ARG A 104 2.50 -8.66 -6.35
N SER A 105 1.22 -8.34 -6.60
CA SER A 105 0.66 -8.43 -7.96
C SER A 105 1.37 -7.47 -8.92
N LEU A 106 1.70 -6.26 -8.47
CA LEU A 106 2.44 -5.28 -9.26
C LEU A 106 3.84 -5.79 -9.64
N LEU A 107 4.61 -6.29 -8.65
CA LEU A 107 5.95 -6.81 -8.91
C LEU A 107 5.95 -8.10 -9.73
N ARG A 108 4.90 -8.93 -9.61
CA ARG A 108 4.71 -10.11 -10.48
C ARG A 108 4.41 -9.72 -11.92
N ALA A 109 3.60 -8.69 -12.16
CA ALA A 109 3.38 -8.17 -13.51
C ALA A 109 4.69 -7.61 -14.09
N ALA A 110 5.46 -6.86 -13.29
CA ALA A 110 6.76 -6.35 -13.71
C ALA A 110 7.75 -7.46 -14.09
N ALA A 111 7.76 -8.58 -13.38
CA ALA A 111 8.64 -9.71 -13.70
C ALA A 111 8.12 -10.54 -14.89
N ASN A 112 6.87 -10.98 -14.82
CA ASN A 112 6.36 -12.06 -15.66
C ASN A 112 5.68 -11.57 -16.94
N ASP A 113 5.03 -10.40 -16.88
CA ASP A 113 4.24 -9.89 -18.00
C ASP A 113 5.04 -8.85 -18.78
N TRP A 114 5.82 -8.01 -18.09
CA TRP A 114 6.57 -6.91 -18.70
C TRP A 114 8.05 -7.22 -18.92
N GLY A 115 8.61 -8.20 -18.19
CA GLY A 115 10.03 -8.54 -18.24
C GLY A 115 10.95 -7.41 -17.77
N TRP A 116 10.48 -6.52 -16.89
CA TRP A 116 11.24 -5.36 -16.40
C TRP A 116 12.18 -5.72 -15.24
N ILE A 117 11.90 -6.81 -14.52
CA ILE A 117 12.78 -7.36 -13.49
C ILE A 117 13.00 -8.85 -13.75
N LYS A 118 14.16 -9.37 -13.33
CA LYS A 118 14.51 -10.78 -13.54
C LYS A 118 13.58 -11.73 -12.78
N THR A 119 13.26 -11.40 -11.53
CA THR A 119 12.41 -12.22 -10.66
C THR A 119 11.58 -11.34 -9.73
N ALA A 120 10.33 -11.73 -9.48
CA ALA A 120 9.50 -11.07 -8.48
C ALA A 120 9.84 -11.59 -7.07
N PRO A 121 9.92 -10.71 -6.05
CA PRO A 121 10.14 -11.14 -4.68
C PRO A 121 8.97 -11.96 -4.12
N VAL A 122 9.30 -12.97 -3.30
CA VAL A 122 8.31 -13.86 -2.68
C VAL A 122 7.71 -13.21 -1.42
N ILE A 123 6.69 -12.38 -1.62
CA ILE A 123 6.00 -11.71 -0.53
C ILE A 123 4.94 -12.65 0.04
N LYS A 124 4.96 -12.97 1.33
CA LYS A 124 3.93 -13.79 1.99
C LYS A 124 2.81 -12.90 2.56
N THR A 125 1.55 -13.22 2.24
CA THR A 125 0.37 -12.58 2.86
C THR A 125 -0.37 -13.62 3.65
N ARG A 126 -0.77 -13.27 4.88
CA ARG A 126 -1.82 -14.01 5.58
C ARG A 126 -3.15 -13.68 4.90
N LYS A 127 -3.93 -14.70 4.51
CA LYS A 127 -5.29 -14.47 4.01
C LYS A 127 -6.11 -13.85 5.16
N PRO A 128 -6.85 -12.75 4.94
CA PRO A 128 -7.78 -12.28 5.95
C PRO A 128 -8.81 -13.38 6.21
N ILE A 129 -9.05 -13.71 7.49
CA ILE A 129 -10.14 -14.63 7.86
C ILE A 129 -11.44 -13.93 7.48
N SER A 130 -12.08 -14.42 6.43
CA SER A 130 -13.40 -13.97 6.00
C SER A 130 -14.43 -14.41 7.04
N LYS A 131 -14.96 -13.48 7.84
CA LYS A 131 -16.30 -13.66 8.43
C LYS A 131 -17.29 -13.36 7.31
N ARG A 132 -17.69 -14.40 6.58
CA ARG A 132 -18.80 -14.36 5.61
C ARG A 132 -20.10 -14.64 6.34
#